data_AF-A0A5C8LGB6-F1
#
_entry.id   AF-A0A5C8LGB6-F1
#
_cell.length_a   1.000
_cell.length_b   1.000
_cell.length_c   1.000
_cell.angle_alpha   90.00
_cell.angle_beta   90.00
_cell.angle_gamma   90.00
#
_symmetry.space_group_name_H-M   'P 1'
#
loop_
_entity.id
_entity.type
_entity.pdbx_description
1 polymer ?
#
loop_
_entity_poly.entity_id
_entity_poly.type
_entity_poly.pdbx_seq_one_letter_code
_entity_poly.pdbx_strand_id
1 'polypeptide(L)'
;MKYLTIGKILNTYSDHLTENEIKELKEIQRKPSLFVEQAKALKNVLFAEETDFMLDSGADAKDRAKGKNPMRVEYTERINLKRKTFGVSVLSEAGYTTDNSSQKFCEEVVRQTKNYKELIDLKRNGGKQIVYVDMDNVLVNFQSGIDKISAEDIKTYGPDDLDEVPGIFALMKPNEGAVEGFEWLSKHFDVYILSTAPWKNPSAWQDKLLWVQRYLPEVAWKRLILSHHKNLLKGDFIIDDRTARGVDQFKGKHIHFTKNGAGFDHWNDVITYMKNLI
;
A
#
# COMPACT_ATOMS: atom_id res chain seq x y z
N MET A 1 5.24 -9.95 5.44
CA MET A 1 5.37 -10.87 4.29
C MET A 1 4.81 -10.22 3.03
N LYS A 2 5.65 -9.73 2.12
CA LYS A 2 5.22 -8.89 0.98
C LYS A 2 4.95 -9.67 -0.33
N TYR A 3 5.17 -10.99 -0.36
CA TYR A 3 5.24 -11.79 -1.61
C TYR A 3 4.51 -13.14 -1.54
N LEU A 4 3.49 -13.24 -0.69
CA LEU A 4 2.78 -14.48 -0.43
C LEU A 4 1.59 -14.61 -1.40
N THR A 5 1.45 -15.78 -2.04
CA THR A 5 0.32 -16.11 -2.92
C THR A 5 -0.51 -17.23 -2.30
N ILE A 6 -1.73 -17.45 -2.78
CA ILE A 6 -2.56 -18.58 -2.33
C ILE A 6 -1.81 -19.91 -2.53
N GLY A 7 -1.13 -20.07 -3.67
CA GLY A 7 -0.31 -21.26 -3.94
C GLY A 7 0.84 -21.45 -2.95
N LYS A 8 1.53 -20.38 -2.56
CA LYS A 8 2.58 -20.45 -1.52
C LYS A 8 2.01 -20.78 -0.14
N ILE A 9 0.83 -20.26 0.19
CA ILE A 9 0.12 -20.63 1.43
C ILE A 9 -0.14 -22.14 1.44
N LEU A 10 -0.72 -22.67 0.36
CA LEU A 10 -1.04 -24.09 0.22
C LEU A 10 0.20 -24.99 0.29
N ASN A 11 1.34 -24.56 -0.25
CA ASN A 11 2.54 -25.39 -0.34
C ASN A 11 3.46 -25.29 0.89
N THR A 12 3.53 -24.13 1.53
CA THR A 12 4.50 -23.86 2.61
C THR A 12 3.86 -23.87 3.99
N TYR A 13 2.56 -23.62 4.09
CA TYR A 13 1.86 -23.44 5.35
C TYR A 13 0.69 -24.41 5.52
N SER A 14 0.65 -25.51 4.75
CA SER A 14 -0.38 -26.55 4.84
C SER A 14 -0.57 -27.08 6.26
N ASP A 15 0.51 -27.20 7.03
CA ASP A 15 0.51 -27.78 8.38
C ASP A 15 -0.20 -26.87 9.41
N HIS A 16 -0.42 -25.60 9.05
CA HIS A 16 -1.19 -24.65 9.84
C HIS A 16 -2.66 -24.56 9.40
N LEU A 17 -3.08 -25.37 8.43
CA LEU A 17 -4.41 -25.35 7.84
C LEU A 17 -5.11 -26.69 8.03
N THR A 18 -6.42 -26.65 8.18
CA THR A 18 -7.31 -27.81 8.16
C THR A 18 -7.54 -28.30 6.73
N GLU A 19 -7.96 -29.56 6.58
CA GLU A 19 -8.30 -30.12 5.26
C GLU A 19 -9.40 -29.32 4.55
N ASN A 20 -10.37 -28.80 5.30
CA ASN A 20 -11.43 -27.96 4.75
C ASN A 20 -10.89 -26.61 4.26
N GLU A 21 -10.06 -25.93 5.05
CA GLU A 21 -9.40 -24.68 4.62
C GLU A 21 -8.59 -24.90 3.34
N ILE A 22 -7.81 -26.00 3.27
CA ILE A 22 -7.03 -26.35 2.07
C ILE A 22 -7.94 -26.55 0.85
N LYS A 23 -9.07 -27.24 1.01
CA LYS A 23 -10.04 -27.47 -0.07
C LYS A 23 -10.64 -26.15 -0.57
N GLU A 24 -11.09 -25.28 0.34
CA GLU A 24 -11.69 -24.00 -0.03
C GLU A 24 -10.69 -23.03 -0.66
N LEU A 25 -9.45 -22.99 -0.17
CA LEU A 25 -8.37 -22.20 -0.78
C LEU A 25 -8.08 -22.63 -2.22
N LYS A 26 -8.11 -23.94 -2.53
CA LYS A 26 -7.94 -24.45 -3.90
C LYS A 26 -9.07 -23.98 -4.82
N GLU A 27 -10.30 -23.90 -4.32
CA GLU A 27 -11.43 -23.38 -5.10
C GLU A 27 -11.31 -21.87 -5.35
N ILE A 28 -10.95 -21.09 -4.32
CA ILE A 28 -10.69 -19.64 -4.46
C ILE A 28 -9.55 -19.38 -5.45
N GLN A 29 -8.51 -20.22 -5.43
CA GLN A 29 -7.38 -20.11 -6.35
C GLN A 29 -7.79 -20.37 -7.80
N ARG A 30 -8.79 -21.24 -8.06
CA ARG A 30 -9.22 -21.63 -9.41
C ARG A 30 -10.24 -20.67 -10.02
N LYS A 31 -11.14 -20.14 -9.20
CA LYS A 31 -12.30 -19.35 -9.68
C LYS A 31 -12.06 -17.85 -9.50
N PRO A 32 -11.72 -17.10 -10.56
CA PRO A 32 -11.57 -15.65 -10.45
C PRO A 32 -12.92 -15.00 -10.12
N SER A 33 -12.90 -14.08 -9.18
CA SER A 33 -14.01 -13.21 -8.80
C SER A 33 -13.52 -11.76 -8.68
N LEU A 34 -14.40 -10.83 -8.29
CA LEU A 34 -13.97 -9.44 -8.05
C LEU A 34 -12.93 -9.41 -6.92
N PHE A 35 -11.97 -8.49 -6.99
CA PHE A 35 -10.86 -8.37 -6.03
C PHE A 35 -11.36 -8.38 -4.58
N VAL A 36 -12.38 -7.56 -4.29
CA VAL A 36 -12.98 -7.43 -2.95
C VAL A 36 -13.65 -8.74 -2.52
N GLU A 37 -14.35 -9.40 -3.42
CA GLU A 37 -15.03 -10.68 -3.14
C GLU A 37 -14.01 -11.79 -2.87
N GLN A 38 -12.93 -11.85 -3.66
CA GLN A 38 -11.88 -12.85 -3.49
C GLN A 38 -11.11 -12.62 -2.18
N ALA A 39 -10.79 -11.37 -1.84
CA ALA A 39 -10.13 -11.04 -0.58
C ALA A 39 -11.03 -11.37 0.63
N LYS A 40 -12.33 -11.10 0.53
CA LYS A 40 -13.32 -11.48 1.54
C LYS A 40 -13.44 -13.00 1.69
N ALA A 41 -13.53 -13.73 0.57
CA ALA A 41 -13.57 -15.19 0.59
C ALA A 41 -12.31 -15.76 1.25
N LEU A 42 -11.13 -15.26 0.87
CA LEU A 42 -9.86 -15.68 1.47
C LEU A 42 -9.82 -15.41 2.97
N LYS A 43 -10.33 -14.25 3.42
CA LYS A 43 -10.42 -13.90 4.83
C LYS A 43 -11.34 -14.85 5.59
N ASN A 44 -12.51 -15.15 5.05
CA ASN A 44 -13.47 -16.07 5.67
C ASN A 44 -12.89 -17.49 5.83
N VAL A 45 -11.99 -17.91 4.94
CA VAL A 45 -11.32 -19.21 5.07
C VAL A 45 -10.18 -19.14 6.09
N LEU A 46 -9.25 -18.19 5.91
CA LEU A 46 -8.02 -18.15 6.71
C LEU A 46 -8.22 -17.59 8.12
N PHE A 47 -9.27 -16.80 8.34
CA PHE A 47 -9.55 -16.10 9.60
C PHE A 47 -11.04 -16.21 9.96
N ALA A 48 -11.62 -17.41 9.79
CA ALA A 48 -13.03 -17.70 10.06
C ALA A 48 -13.47 -17.28 11.49
N GLU A 49 -12.54 -17.36 12.45
CA GLU A 49 -12.76 -16.96 13.84
C GLU A 49 -13.23 -15.51 14.00
N GLU A 50 -12.96 -14.63 13.03
CA GLU A 50 -13.39 -13.24 13.06
C GLU A 50 -14.87 -13.05 12.72
N THR A 51 -15.55 -14.12 12.32
CA THR A 51 -16.98 -14.10 12.00
C THR A 51 -17.80 -15.08 12.85
N ASP A 52 -17.14 -15.97 13.60
CA ASP A 52 -17.79 -16.98 14.43
C ASP A 52 -18.67 -16.37 15.54
N PHE A 53 -18.31 -15.21 16.08
CA PHE A 53 -19.09 -14.56 17.14
C PHE A 53 -20.44 -13.98 16.67
N MET A 54 -20.67 -13.88 15.35
CA MET A 54 -21.96 -13.44 14.81
C MET A 54 -23.09 -14.44 15.12
N LEU A 55 -22.74 -15.64 15.60
CA LEU A 55 -23.64 -16.69 16.07
C LEU A 55 -23.45 -16.97 17.57
N ASP A 56 -22.80 -16.09 18.33
CA ASP A 56 -22.58 -16.26 19.78
C ASP A 56 -23.92 -16.48 20.49
N SER A 57 -23.95 -17.43 21.41
CA SER A 57 -25.07 -17.53 22.33
C SER A 57 -25.11 -16.29 23.24
N GLY A 58 -26.27 -15.98 23.80
CA GLY A 58 -26.37 -14.89 24.78
C GLY A 58 -25.50 -15.08 26.03
N ALA A 59 -25.01 -16.30 26.28
CA ALA A 59 -24.05 -16.59 27.35
C ALA A 59 -22.62 -16.22 26.92
N ASP A 60 -22.19 -16.63 25.73
CA ASP A 60 -20.85 -16.35 25.19
C ASP A 60 -20.60 -14.84 25.06
N ALA A 61 -21.60 -14.10 24.57
CA ALA A 61 -21.52 -12.65 24.46
C ALA A 61 -21.33 -11.96 25.84
N LYS A 62 -21.97 -12.49 26.90
CA LYS A 62 -21.83 -11.97 28.27
C LYS A 62 -20.46 -12.30 28.86
N ASP A 63 -19.90 -13.45 28.54
CA ASP A 63 -18.56 -13.82 28.98
C ASP A 63 -17.49 -12.95 28.31
N ARG A 64 -17.61 -12.69 27.00
CA ARG A 64 -16.72 -11.73 26.31
C ARG A 64 -16.82 -10.32 26.87
N ALA A 65 -18.02 -9.86 27.23
CA ALA A 65 -18.22 -8.55 27.87
C ALA A 65 -17.51 -8.43 29.23
N LYS A 66 -17.22 -9.56 29.88
CA LYS A 66 -16.41 -9.64 31.11
C LYS A 66 -14.93 -9.89 30.83
N GLY A 67 -14.49 -9.82 29.58
CA GLY A 67 -13.13 -10.12 29.15
C GLY A 67 -12.78 -11.60 29.09
N LYS A 68 -13.77 -12.51 29.19
CA LYS A 68 -13.53 -13.95 29.11
C LYS A 68 -13.75 -14.43 27.69
N ASN A 69 -12.75 -15.07 27.09
CA ASN A 69 -12.92 -15.71 25.78
C ASN A 69 -13.66 -17.06 25.94
N PRO A 70 -14.86 -17.23 25.36
CA PRO A 70 -15.60 -18.48 25.39
C PRO A 70 -14.98 -19.58 24.51
N MET A 71 -14.03 -19.21 23.63
CA MET A 71 -13.33 -20.16 22.77
C MET A 71 -12.40 -21.07 23.58
N ARG A 72 -12.29 -22.33 23.16
CA ARG A 72 -11.33 -23.29 23.74
C ARG A 72 -9.90 -22.74 23.65
N VAL A 73 -9.13 -22.96 24.70
CA VAL A 73 -7.73 -22.48 24.79
C VAL A 73 -6.90 -23.05 23.64
N GLU A 74 -6.95 -24.37 23.41
CA GLU A 74 -6.23 -25.04 22.32
C GLU A 74 -6.57 -24.46 20.93
N TYR A 75 -7.84 -24.13 20.70
CA TYR A 75 -8.28 -23.52 19.45
C TYR A 75 -7.67 -22.12 19.30
N THR A 76 -7.75 -21.30 20.35
CA THR A 76 -7.22 -19.92 20.35
C THR A 76 -5.70 -19.91 20.17
N GLU A 77 -4.98 -20.84 20.79
CA GLU A 77 -3.53 -21.00 20.63
C GLU A 77 -3.16 -21.37 19.20
N ARG A 78 -3.86 -22.34 18.59
CA ARG A 78 -3.66 -22.72 17.19
C ARG A 78 -3.92 -21.54 16.23
N ILE A 79 -5.00 -20.80 16.45
CA ILE A 79 -5.35 -19.62 15.66
C ILE A 79 -4.29 -18.51 15.83
N ASN A 80 -3.88 -18.21 17.05
CA ASN A 80 -2.87 -17.18 17.29
C ASN A 80 -1.50 -17.58 16.73
N LEU A 81 -1.16 -18.88 16.73
CA LEU A 81 0.01 -19.39 16.03
C LEU A 81 -0.09 -19.11 14.52
N LYS A 82 -1.22 -19.48 13.88
CA LYS A 82 -1.48 -19.18 12.46
C LYS A 82 -1.37 -17.68 12.15
N ARG A 83 -2.00 -16.82 12.97
CA ARG A 83 -1.96 -15.36 12.82
C ARG A 83 -0.53 -14.83 12.92
N LYS A 84 0.25 -15.23 13.93
CA LYS A 84 1.67 -14.88 14.07
C LYS A 84 2.49 -15.35 12.88
N THR A 85 2.29 -16.59 12.42
CA THR A 85 2.96 -17.17 11.26
C THR A 85 2.72 -16.36 9.99
N PHE A 86 1.55 -15.72 9.86
CA PHE A 86 1.21 -14.83 8.74
C PHE A 86 1.54 -13.34 8.99
N GLY A 87 2.10 -13.00 10.15
CA GLY A 87 2.38 -11.61 10.52
C GLY A 87 1.11 -10.78 10.73
N VAL A 88 0.00 -11.45 11.09
CA VAL A 88 -1.29 -10.87 11.44
C VAL A 88 -1.37 -10.76 12.95
N SER A 89 -1.97 -9.68 13.45
CA SER A 89 -2.13 -9.45 14.89
C SER A 89 -2.95 -10.56 15.53
N VAL A 90 -2.51 -11.00 16.71
CA VAL A 90 -3.22 -12.00 17.51
C VAL A 90 -4.54 -11.46 18.03
N LEU A 91 -5.44 -12.37 18.40
CA LEU A 91 -6.68 -12.01 19.08
C LEU A 91 -6.40 -11.40 20.46
N SER A 92 -7.28 -10.51 20.89
CA SER A 92 -7.30 -10.00 22.26
C SER A 92 -7.65 -11.11 23.27
N GLU A 93 -7.52 -10.81 24.56
CA GLU A 93 -7.92 -11.73 25.64
C GLU A 93 -9.39 -12.13 25.58
N ALA A 94 -10.26 -11.28 25.02
CA ALA A 94 -11.68 -11.55 24.80
C ALA A 94 -11.99 -12.27 23.47
N GLY A 95 -10.95 -12.55 22.67
CA GLY A 95 -11.06 -13.23 21.38
C GLY A 95 -11.40 -12.33 20.20
N TYR A 96 -11.23 -11.01 20.31
CA TYR A 96 -11.52 -10.06 19.23
C TYR A 96 -10.28 -9.70 18.43
N THR A 97 -10.47 -9.31 17.16
CA THR A 97 -9.43 -8.67 16.35
C THR A 97 -9.01 -7.34 16.94
N THR A 98 -7.72 -7.06 16.94
CA THR A 98 -7.15 -5.81 17.48
C THR A 98 -6.96 -4.73 16.41
N ASP A 99 -6.95 -5.11 15.13
CA ASP A 99 -6.74 -4.22 13.99
C ASP A 99 -7.28 -4.83 12.67
N ASN A 100 -6.93 -4.19 11.53
CA ASN A 100 -7.29 -4.66 10.19
C ASN A 100 -6.18 -5.47 9.49
N SER A 101 -5.22 -6.03 10.23
CA SER A 101 -4.07 -6.74 9.67
C SER A 101 -4.47 -7.97 8.85
N SER A 102 -5.50 -8.72 9.26
CA SER A 102 -6.02 -9.89 8.53
C SER A 102 -6.60 -9.51 7.17
N GLN A 103 -7.37 -8.41 7.11
CA GLN A 103 -7.91 -7.89 5.86
C GLN A 103 -6.78 -7.47 4.91
N LYS A 104 -5.82 -6.68 5.39
CA LYS A 104 -4.67 -6.23 4.60
C LYS A 104 -3.83 -7.40 4.09
N PHE A 105 -3.67 -8.44 4.90
CA PHE A 105 -3.00 -9.68 4.51
C PHE A 105 -3.72 -10.36 3.35
N CYS A 106 -5.03 -10.56 3.43
CA CYS A 106 -5.81 -11.21 2.37
C CYS A 106 -5.79 -10.40 1.06
N GLU A 107 -5.95 -9.09 1.14
CA GLU A 107 -5.84 -8.19 -0.02
C GLU A 107 -4.46 -8.28 -0.69
N GLU A 108 -3.38 -8.36 0.09
CA GLU A 108 -2.03 -8.54 -0.44
C GLU A 108 -1.87 -9.90 -1.12
N VAL A 109 -2.35 -10.99 -0.49
CA VAL A 109 -2.26 -12.34 -1.06
C VAL A 109 -3.02 -12.44 -2.38
N VAL A 110 -4.21 -11.87 -2.47
CA VAL A 110 -4.99 -11.84 -3.72
C VAL A 110 -4.23 -11.07 -4.80
N ARG A 111 -3.68 -9.90 -4.44
CA ARG A 111 -2.90 -9.06 -5.35
C ARG A 111 -1.69 -9.80 -5.92
N GLN A 112 -0.95 -10.52 -5.08
CA GLN A 112 0.21 -11.32 -5.49
C GLN A 112 -0.19 -12.59 -6.26
N THR A 113 -1.39 -13.12 -6.04
CA THR A 113 -1.91 -14.31 -6.76
C THR A 113 -2.35 -13.96 -8.18
N LYS A 114 -2.68 -12.68 -8.46
CA LYS A 114 -3.00 -12.17 -9.81
C LYS A 114 -4.17 -12.87 -10.50
N ASN A 115 -5.07 -13.50 -9.74
CA ASN A 115 -6.21 -14.25 -10.29
C ASN A 115 -7.57 -13.65 -9.87
N TYR A 116 -7.69 -12.33 -10.00
CA TYR A 116 -8.96 -11.63 -9.81
C TYR A 116 -9.44 -11.05 -11.15
N LYS A 117 -10.76 -10.97 -11.30
CA LYS A 117 -11.44 -10.70 -12.57
C LYS A 117 -11.00 -9.39 -13.21
N GLU A 118 -10.88 -8.32 -12.42
CA GLU A 118 -10.52 -6.98 -12.90
C GLU A 118 -9.14 -6.96 -13.57
N LEU A 119 -8.15 -7.66 -13.01
CA LEU A 119 -6.82 -7.75 -13.61
C LEU A 119 -6.80 -8.59 -14.89
N ILE A 120 -7.55 -9.69 -14.90
CA ILE A 120 -7.67 -10.56 -16.07
C ILE A 120 -8.32 -9.78 -17.23
N ASP A 121 -9.43 -9.09 -16.96
CA ASP A 121 -10.14 -8.28 -17.95
C ASP A 121 -9.26 -7.10 -18.42
N LEU A 122 -8.53 -6.45 -17.52
CA LEU A 122 -7.57 -5.39 -17.86
C LEU A 122 -6.48 -5.90 -18.81
N LYS A 123 -5.83 -7.04 -18.47
CA LYS A 123 -4.78 -7.65 -19.31
C LYS A 123 -5.33 -8.11 -20.66
N ARG A 124 -6.54 -8.69 -20.70
CA ARG A 124 -7.20 -9.12 -21.95
C ARG A 124 -7.43 -7.94 -22.90
N ASN A 125 -7.70 -6.76 -22.36
CA ASN A 125 -7.93 -5.55 -23.14
C ASN A 125 -6.62 -4.77 -23.45
N GLY A 126 -5.44 -5.34 -23.14
CA GLY A 126 -4.15 -4.67 -23.33
C GLY A 126 -3.91 -3.49 -22.38
N GLY A 127 -4.73 -3.33 -21.34
CA GLY A 127 -4.61 -2.27 -20.35
C GLY A 127 -3.48 -2.51 -19.37
N LYS A 128 -3.05 -1.43 -18.71
CA LYS A 128 -2.04 -1.45 -17.64
C LYS A 128 -2.65 -0.91 -16.35
N GLN A 129 -2.18 -1.41 -15.23
CA GLN A 129 -2.57 -0.88 -13.92
C GLN A 129 -2.01 0.53 -13.73
N ILE A 130 -2.77 1.38 -13.04
CA ILE A 130 -2.45 2.78 -12.84
C ILE A 130 -1.61 2.93 -11.57
N VAL A 131 -0.44 3.57 -11.70
CA VAL A 131 0.48 3.84 -10.59
C VAL A 131 0.69 5.35 -10.46
N TYR A 132 0.36 5.89 -9.30
CA TYR A 132 0.72 7.26 -8.94
C TYR A 132 2.04 7.27 -8.18
N VAL A 133 2.91 8.22 -8.49
CA VAL A 133 4.20 8.43 -7.81
C VAL A 133 4.23 9.85 -7.28
N ASP A 134 4.42 10.02 -5.97
CA ASP A 134 4.64 11.34 -5.40
C ASP A 134 6.00 11.93 -5.83
N MET A 135 6.14 13.25 -5.75
CA MET A 135 7.43 13.88 -5.99
C MET A 135 8.26 13.98 -4.72
N ASP A 136 7.76 14.69 -3.71
CA ASP A 136 8.59 15.20 -2.61
C ASP A 136 9.01 14.04 -1.71
N ASN A 137 10.32 13.89 -1.48
CA ASN A 137 10.93 12.76 -0.78
C ASN A 137 10.74 11.37 -1.42
N VAL A 138 10.07 11.26 -2.57
CA VAL A 138 9.92 10.02 -3.34
C VAL A 138 10.75 10.07 -4.63
N LEU A 139 10.34 10.91 -5.60
CA LEU A 139 11.14 11.15 -6.81
C LEU A 139 12.30 12.11 -6.54
N VAL A 140 12.10 13.08 -5.66
CA VAL A 140 13.04 14.18 -5.41
C VAL A 140 13.49 14.17 -3.96
N ASN A 141 14.71 14.63 -3.71
CA ASN A 141 15.23 14.85 -2.38
C ASN A 141 14.91 16.29 -1.94
N PHE A 142 13.89 16.50 -1.11
CA PHE A 142 13.50 17.84 -0.67
C PHE A 142 14.62 18.55 0.11
N GLN A 143 15.39 17.80 0.92
CA GLN A 143 16.54 18.34 1.65
C GLN A 143 17.56 18.99 0.71
N SER A 144 17.78 18.42 -0.49
CA SER A 144 18.72 19.00 -1.46
C SER A 144 18.29 20.37 -2.02
N GLY A 145 17.01 20.73 -1.89
CA GLY A 145 16.49 22.07 -2.14
C GLY A 145 16.78 23.00 -0.96
N ILE A 146 16.49 22.54 0.27
CA ILE A 146 16.78 23.26 1.52
C ILE A 146 18.28 23.61 1.62
N ASP A 147 19.17 22.70 1.24
CA ASP A 147 20.62 22.91 1.31
C ASP A 147 21.12 24.03 0.37
N LYS A 148 20.26 24.54 -0.52
CA LYS A 148 20.60 25.56 -1.53
C LYS A 148 19.88 26.89 -1.35
N ILE A 149 18.88 26.98 -0.47
CA ILE A 149 18.22 28.26 -0.18
C ILE A 149 19.10 29.13 0.73
N SER A 150 18.88 30.44 0.73
CA SER A 150 19.73 31.36 1.48
C SER A 150 19.45 31.29 2.99
N ALA A 151 20.43 31.67 3.81
CA ALA A 151 20.23 31.78 5.26
C ALA A 151 19.14 32.80 5.62
N GLU A 152 18.93 33.82 4.78
CA GLU A 152 17.88 34.82 4.96
C GLU A 152 16.48 34.24 4.68
N ASP A 153 16.35 33.39 3.66
CA ASP A 153 15.11 32.67 3.39
C ASP A 153 14.77 31.72 4.55
N ILE A 154 15.76 30.96 5.04
CA ILE A 154 15.58 30.06 6.19
C ILE A 154 15.09 30.83 7.42
N LYS A 155 15.65 32.02 7.66
CA LYS A 155 15.25 32.89 8.78
C LYS A 155 13.85 33.48 8.58
N THR A 156 13.49 33.81 7.34
CA THR A 156 12.21 34.46 7.00
C THR A 156 11.03 33.50 7.12
N TYR A 157 11.17 32.28 6.58
CA TYR A 157 10.10 31.28 6.58
C TYR A 157 10.12 30.41 7.85
N GLY A 158 11.29 30.20 8.44
CA GLY A 158 11.47 29.28 9.55
C GLY A 158 11.51 27.81 9.11
N PRO A 159 11.85 26.89 10.01
CA PRO A 159 12.10 25.48 9.67
C PRO A 159 10.85 24.70 9.22
N ASP A 160 9.66 25.15 9.61
CA ASP A 160 8.40 24.41 9.37
C ASP A 160 7.69 24.81 8.06
N ASP A 161 8.03 25.97 7.49
CA ASP A 161 7.40 26.53 6.27
C ASP A 161 8.41 26.67 5.11
N LEU A 162 9.49 25.88 5.10
CA LEU A 162 10.51 25.95 4.05
C LEU A 162 10.00 25.55 2.66
N ASP A 163 8.91 24.78 2.59
CA ASP A 163 8.23 24.48 1.33
C ASP A 163 7.51 25.71 0.74
N GLU A 164 7.36 26.77 1.52
CA GLU A 164 6.78 28.03 1.05
C GLU A 164 7.80 28.97 0.38
N VAL A 165 9.10 28.64 0.41
CA VAL A 165 10.17 29.43 -0.23
C VAL A 165 10.04 29.41 -1.76
N PRO A 166 9.90 30.57 -2.45
CA PRO A 166 9.85 30.62 -3.90
C PRO A 166 11.10 30.03 -4.56
N GLY A 167 10.91 29.18 -5.56
CA GLY A 167 11.97 28.56 -6.35
C GLY A 167 12.63 27.33 -5.72
N ILE A 168 12.33 26.98 -4.45
CA ILE A 168 12.99 25.86 -3.75
C ILE A 168 12.84 24.54 -4.51
N PHE A 169 11.67 24.29 -5.08
CA PHE A 169 11.36 23.05 -5.77
C PHE A 169 12.22 22.86 -7.05
N ALA A 170 12.64 23.95 -7.70
CA ALA A 170 13.51 23.88 -8.88
C ALA A 170 14.95 23.48 -8.53
N LEU A 171 15.35 23.62 -7.26
CA LEU A 171 16.70 23.34 -6.76
C LEU A 171 16.92 21.87 -6.39
N MET A 172 15.83 21.12 -6.22
CA MET A 172 15.84 19.73 -5.77
C MET A 172 16.50 18.78 -6.78
N LYS A 173 17.28 17.84 -6.27
CA LYS A 173 17.86 16.74 -7.04
C LYS A 173 16.95 15.50 -6.98
N PRO A 174 17.00 14.61 -7.98
CA PRO A 174 16.36 13.30 -7.88
C PRO A 174 16.88 12.50 -6.69
N ASN A 175 16.02 11.68 -6.09
CA ASN A 175 16.43 10.62 -5.18
C ASN A 175 17.21 9.53 -5.96
N GLU A 176 18.06 8.79 -5.25
CA GLU A 176 18.82 7.69 -5.84
C GLU A 176 17.89 6.61 -6.40
N GLY A 177 18.12 6.22 -7.66
CA GLY A 177 17.31 5.22 -8.38
C GLY A 177 15.91 5.69 -8.80
N ALA A 178 15.55 6.96 -8.54
CA ALA A 178 14.21 7.47 -8.81
C ALA A 178 13.89 7.58 -10.30
N VAL A 179 14.85 8.08 -11.08
CA VAL A 179 14.69 8.26 -12.53
C VAL A 179 14.57 6.90 -13.21
N GLU A 180 15.51 6.00 -12.94
CA GLU A 180 15.54 4.65 -13.48
C GLU A 180 14.32 3.83 -13.03
N GLY A 181 13.89 4.01 -11.78
CA GLY A 181 12.70 3.40 -11.22
C GLY A 181 11.43 3.86 -11.93
N PHE A 182 11.26 5.17 -12.13
CA PHE A 182 10.11 5.73 -12.85
C PHE A 182 10.06 5.29 -14.32
N GLU A 183 11.21 5.27 -15.00
CA GLU A 183 11.31 4.76 -16.37
C GLU A 183 10.94 3.29 -16.47
N TRP A 184 11.40 2.47 -15.52
CA TRP A 184 11.02 1.06 -15.46
C TRP A 184 9.51 0.91 -15.24
N LEU A 185 8.93 1.63 -14.28
CA LEU A 185 7.49 1.61 -14.03
C LEU A 185 6.71 1.98 -15.29
N SER A 186 7.14 3.03 -16.01
CA SER A 186 6.46 3.53 -17.22
C SER A 186 6.40 2.50 -18.35
N LYS A 187 7.36 1.56 -18.40
CA LYS A 187 7.37 0.46 -19.38
C LYS A 187 6.29 -0.58 -19.06
N HIS A 188 5.93 -0.79 -17.80
CA HIS A 188 5.08 -1.89 -17.35
C HIS A 188 3.69 -1.46 -16.85
N PHE A 189 3.55 -0.22 -16.39
CA PHE A 189 2.35 0.34 -15.77
C PHE A 189 1.90 1.61 -16.50
N ASP A 190 0.68 2.08 -16.22
CA ASP A 190 0.23 3.42 -16.63
C ASP A 190 0.57 4.42 -15.51
N VAL A 191 1.70 5.10 -15.64
CA VAL A 191 2.33 5.83 -14.53
C VAL A 191 2.04 7.33 -14.63
N TYR A 192 1.70 7.92 -13.50
CA TYR A 192 1.51 9.36 -13.36
C TYR A 192 2.26 9.88 -12.13
N ILE A 193 2.79 11.09 -12.24
CA ILE A 193 3.30 11.84 -11.10
C ILE A 193 2.10 12.52 -10.44
N LEU A 194 1.92 12.34 -9.14
CA LEU A 194 0.84 12.92 -8.36
C LEU A 194 1.41 13.67 -7.17
N SER A 195 1.59 14.98 -7.33
CA SER A 195 2.22 15.83 -6.31
C SER A 195 1.25 16.88 -5.79
N THR A 196 1.59 17.45 -4.63
CA THR A 196 0.89 18.60 -4.06
C THR A 196 1.78 19.83 -4.20
N ALA A 197 1.23 20.96 -4.64
CA ALA A 197 1.89 22.26 -4.57
C ALA A 197 1.44 22.98 -3.29
N PRO A 198 2.35 23.54 -2.46
CA PRO A 198 1.96 24.32 -1.28
C PRO A 198 1.06 25.51 -1.63
N TRP A 199 0.19 25.90 -0.70
CA TRP A 199 -0.84 26.91 -0.97
C TRP A 199 -0.26 28.33 -1.03
N LYS A 200 0.79 28.63 -0.27
CA LYS A 200 1.39 29.97 -0.23
C LYS A 200 2.58 30.11 -1.17
N ASN A 201 2.96 29.05 -1.89
CA ASN A 201 4.07 29.03 -2.84
C ASN A 201 3.58 28.90 -4.30
N PRO A 202 3.26 30.02 -4.96
CA PRO A 202 2.84 30.00 -6.35
C PRO A 202 3.96 29.63 -7.33
N SER A 203 5.23 29.51 -6.93
CA SER A 203 6.25 28.99 -7.87
C SER A 203 6.24 27.47 -7.93
N ALA A 204 5.79 26.80 -6.86
CA ALA A 204 5.93 25.35 -6.68
C ALA A 204 5.36 24.51 -7.83
N TRP A 205 4.18 24.86 -8.34
CA TRP A 205 3.55 24.14 -9.46
C TRP A 205 4.37 24.20 -10.76
N GLN A 206 5.01 25.34 -11.04
CA GLN A 206 5.83 25.60 -12.22
C GLN A 206 7.18 24.91 -12.03
N ASP A 207 7.79 25.05 -10.86
CA ASP A 207 9.05 24.41 -10.53
C ASP A 207 8.97 22.88 -10.63
N LYS A 208 7.87 22.28 -10.15
CA LYS A 208 7.61 20.84 -10.29
C LYS A 208 7.47 20.43 -11.75
N LEU A 209 6.77 21.21 -12.58
CA LEU A 209 6.70 20.97 -14.02
C LEU A 209 8.09 21.02 -14.69
N LEU A 210 8.87 22.06 -14.40
CA LEU A 210 10.22 22.24 -14.95
C LEU A 210 11.15 21.11 -14.51
N TRP A 211 11.04 20.65 -13.27
CA TRP A 211 11.78 19.50 -12.78
C TRP A 211 11.45 18.24 -13.59
N VAL A 212 10.17 17.97 -13.84
CA VAL A 212 9.73 16.82 -14.64
C VAL A 212 10.24 16.91 -16.07
N GLN A 213 10.17 18.09 -16.69
CA GLN A 213 10.71 18.31 -18.03
C GLN A 213 12.23 18.09 -18.09
N ARG A 214 12.96 18.41 -17.01
CA ARG A 214 14.41 18.26 -16.94
C ARG A 214 14.84 16.81 -16.77
N TYR A 215 14.18 16.06 -15.88
CA TYR A 215 14.66 14.73 -15.45
C TYR A 215 13.86 13.57 -16.04
N LEU A 216 12.62 13.79 -16.47
CA LEU A 216 11.73 12.77 -17.04
C LEU A 216 11.03 13.25 -18.34
N PRO A 217 11.73 13.90 -19.28
CA PRO A 217 11.13 14.62 -20.41
C PRO A 217 10.19 13.78 -21.27
N GLU A 218 10.57 12.54 -21.54
CA GLU A 218 9.83 11.66 -22.45
C GLU A 218 8.79 10.82 -21.68
N VAL A 219 9.25 10.10 -20.65
CA VAL A 219 8.40 9.12 -19.93
C VAL A 219 7.29 9.78 -19.11
N ALA A 220 7.48 11.01 -18.65
CA ALA A 220 6.47 11.75 -17.89
C ALA A 220 5.74 12.83 -18.71
N TRP A 221 5.91 12.85 -20.04
CA TRP A 221 5.21 13.79 -20.91
C TRP A 221 3.69 13.71 -20.72
N LYS A 222 3.09 14.83 -20.26
CA LYS A 222 1.66 14.93 -19.90
C LYS A 222 1.21 13.94 -18.81
N ARG A 223 2.11 13.55 -17.90
CA ARG A 223 1.84 12.62 -16.78
C ARG A 223 1.91 13.28 -15.40
N LEU A 224 2.08 14.59 -15.30
CA LEU A 224 2.07 15.33 -14.03
C LEU A 224 0.65 15.77 -13.66
N ILE A 225 0.24 15.43 -12.45
CA ILE A 225 -1.01 15.84 -11.82
C ILE A 225 -0.68 16.54 -10.51
N LEU A 226 -1.27 17.73 -10.33
CA LEU A 226 -1.19 18.48 -9.08
C LEU A 226 -2.52 18.42 -8.35
N SER A 227 -2.53 17.88 -7.13
CA SER A 227 -3.73 17.77 -6.30
C SER A 227 -3.39 17.78 -4.82
N HIS A 228 -4.24 18.45 -4.03
CA HIS A 228 -4.23 18.36 -2.57
C HIS A 228 -5.02 17.15 -2.03
N HIS A 229 -5.84 16.53 -2.87
CA HIS A 229 -6.75 15.44 -2.51
C HIS A 229 -6.45 14.21 -3.35
N LYS A 230 -5.45 13.43 -2.94
CA LYS A 230 -5.00 12.24 -3.68
C LYS A 230 -6.03 11.10 -3.65
N ASN A 231 -6.90 11.07 -2.63
CA ASN A 231 -7.99 10.10 -2.48
C ASN A 231 -9.06 10.17 -3.57
N LEU A 232 -9.19 11.31 -4.27
CA LEU A 232 -10.19 11.48 -5.34
C LEU A 232 -9.77 10.81 -6.65
N LEU A 233 -8.48 10.52 -6.81
CA LEU A 233 -7.96 9.87 -8.00
C LEU A 233 -8.18 8.36 -7.94
N LYS A 234 -8.64 7.81 -9.05
CA LYS A 234 -8.77 6.35 -9.21
C LYS A 234 -7.45 5.80 -9.73
N GLY A 235 -6.90 4.80 -9.04
CA GLY A 235 -5.73 4.06 -9.49
C GLY A 235 -5.50 2.81 -8.65
N ASP A 236 -4.57 1.97 -9.10
CA ASP A 236 -4.26 0.68 -8.47
C ASP A 236 -3.23 0.83 -7.35
N PHE A 237 -2.27 1.74 -7.52
CA PHE A 237 -1.14 1.96 -6.61
C PHE A 237 -0.84 3.44 -6.43
N ILE A 238 -0.34 3.80 -5.25
CA ILE A 238 0.27 5.10 -4.97
C ILE A 238 1.57 4.89 -4.21
N ILE A 239 2.68 5.44 -4.71
CA ILE A 239 3.99 5.45 -4.06
C ILE A 239 4.18 6.83 -3.45
N ASP A 240 4.20 6.91 -2.11
CA ASP A 240 4.12 8.18 -1.38
C ASP A 240 4.78 8.04 -0.01
N ASP A 241 5.49 9.06 0.46
CA ASP A 241 6.18 9.09 1.76
C ASP A 241 5.24 9.42 2.93
N ARG A 242 4.07 10.00 2.64
CA ARG A 242 3.12 10.48 3.64
C ARG A 242 1.90 9.57 3.74
N THR A 243 1.19 9.72 4.85
CA THR A 243 -0.17 9.19 5.08
C THR A 243 -1.22 10.30 5.10
N ALA A 244 -0.85 11.51 4.67
CA ALA A 244 -1.72 12.69 4.68
C ALA A 244 -2.23 13.03 3.27
N ARG A 245 -2.97 14.14 3.13
CA ARG A 245 -3.46 14.66 1.83
C ARG A 245 -4.28 13.64 1.02
N GLY A 246 -4.99 12.76 1.73
CA GLY A 246 -5.85 11.73 1.15
C GLY A 246 -5.12 10.45 0.73
N VAL A 247 -3.83 10.28 1.03
CA VAL A 247 -3.11 9.03 0.74
C VAL A 247 -3.64 7.88 1.60
N ASP A 248 -3.94 8.13 2.87
CA ASP A 248 -4.57 7.18 3.81
C ASP A 248 -5.95 6.68 3.35
N GLN A 249 -6.65 7.49 2.57
CA GLN A 249 -7.98 7.20 2.03
C GLN A 249 -7.95 6.74 0.56
N PHE A 250 -6.77 6.63 -0.04
CA PHE A 250 -6.61 6.14 -1.41
C PHE A 250 -7.12 4.70 -1.51
N LYS A 251 -7.95 4.42 -2.52
CA LYS A 251 -8.62 3.11 -2.65
C LYS A 251 -7.70 2.01 -3.16
N GLY A 252 -6.66 2.36 -3.91
CA GLY A 252 -5.62 1.43 -4.33
C GLY A 252 -4.62 1.14 -3.20
N LYS A 253 -3.55 0.43 -3.53
CA LYS A 253 -2.49 0.09 -2.58
C LYS A 253 -1.55 1.27 -2.36
N HIS A 254 -1.44 1.75 -1.13
CA HIS A 254 -0.36 2.64 -0.73
C HIS A 254 0.95 1.84 -0.53
N ILE A 255 1.95 2.20 -1.33
CA ILE A 255 3.34 1.78 -1.23
C ILE A 255 4.06 2.88 -0.46
N HIS A 256 4.09 2.74 0.87
CA HIS A 256 4.64 3.76 1.76
C HIS A 256 6.17 3.83 1.63
N PHE A 257 6.67 4.92 1.04
CA PHE A 257 8.08 5.15 0.78
C PHE A 257 8.73 5.86 1.97
N THR A 258 9.34 5.12 2.90
CA THR A 258 9.85 5.69 4.15
C THR A 258 11.05 4.91 4.64
N LYS A 259 12.03 5.58 5.25
CA LYS A 259 13.28 4.99 5.74
C LYS A 259 13.15 4.24 7.08
N ASN A 260 12.05 4.44 7.82
CA ASN A 260 11.96 4.08 9.24
C ASN A 260 10.78 3.15 9.59
N GLY A 261 10.38 2.23 8.72
CA GLY A 261 9.23 1.34 9.00
C GLY A 261 9.18 0.05 8.20
N ALA A 262 8.04 -0.64 8.23
CA ALA A 262 7.77 -1.80 7.35
C ALA A 262 7.59 -1.42 5.86
N GLY A 263 7.96 -0.20 5.49
CA GLY A 263 7.76 0.46 4.20
C GLY A 263 8.77 0.05 3.14
N PHE A 264 8.89 0.88 2.11
CA PHE A 264 9.86 0.77 1.03
C PHE A 264 10.89 1.88 1.20
N ASP A 265 12.11 1.50 1.51
CA ASP A 265 13.13 2.47 1.95
C ASP A 265 13.89 3.04 0.74
N HIS A 266 14.01 2.25 -0.32
CA HIS A 266 14.70 2.60 -1.56
C HIS A 266 13.86 2.27 -2.78
N TRP A 267 14.16 2.93 -3.90
CA TRP A 267 13.53 2.63 -5.19
C TRP A 267 13.70 1.16 -5.59
N ASN A 268 14.83 0.52 -5.27
CA ASN A 268 15.03 -0.89 -5.55
C ASN A 268 13.99 -1.80 -4.85
N ASP A 269 13.55 -1.45 -3.63
CA ASP A 269 12.53 -2.21 -2.91
C ASP A 269 11.17 -2.08 -3.60
N VAL A 270 10.83 -0.84 -4.01
CA VAL A 270 9.61 -0.55 -4.78
C VAL A 270 9.61 -1.35 -6.08
N ILE A 271 10.69 -1.25 -6.86
CA ILE A 271 10.79 -1.95 -8.16
C ILE A 271 10.74 -3.47 -7.96
N THR A 272 11.38 -4.01 -6.93
CA THR A 272 11.30 -5.46 -6.62
C THR A 272 9.88 -5.89 -6.34
N TYR A 273 9.12 -5.10 -5.59
CA TYR A 273 7.71 -5.38 -5.34
C TYR A 273 6.87 -5.29 -6.61
N MET A 274 7.07 -4.25 -7.42
CA MET A 274 6.31 -4.06 -8.65
C MET A 274 6.63 -5.12 -9.71
N LYS A 275 7.89 -5.62 -9.78
CA LYS A 275 8.28 -6.77 -10.62
C LYS A 275 7.54 -8.05 -10.24
N ASN A 276 7.23 -8.24 -8.97
CA ASN A 276 6.46 -9.41 -8.53
C ASN A 276 4.98 -9.32 -8.92
N LEU A 277 4.48 -8.15 -9.35
CA LEU A 277 3.09 -7.95 -9.76
C LEU A 277 2.81 -8.20 -11.25
N ILE A 278 3.82 -8.10 -12.11
CA ILE A 278 3.68 -8.33 -13.57
C ILE A 278 3.58 -9.81 -13.90
#